data_AF-A0A258FQ71-F1
#
_entry.id   AF-A0A258FQ71-F1
#
_cell.length_a   1.000
_cell.length_b   1.000
_cell.length_c   1.000
_cell.angle_alpha   90.00
_cell.angle_beta   90.00
_cell.angle_gamma   90.00
#
_symmetry.space_group_name_H-M   'P 1'
#
loop_
_entity.id
_entity.type
_entity.pdbx_description
1 polymer ?
#
loop_
_entity_poly.entity_id
_entity_poly.type
_entity_poly.pdbx_seq_one_letter_code
_entity_poly.pdbx_strand_id
1 'polypeptide(L)'
;MALVRRSAWAAVGGYDHIRFGWEDYDFWCKLVEQGMFGEQVAEVLAEYRVHNDSMLRSQTDVNANKRRLLADIHRRHPWLRVAEADHALHPPAPVSADASADHPRTAEEQAARLERILPHLRCPQTGQPLALRGAGLGVAGSAKSWPLAHGRPVLFPGLGEPRVMPGDHVSNELPQRALQLIEQTDGLVLNLSAGGSARAFDHVIEAEFAVFRHTDVLADAHALP
;
A
#
# COMPACT_ATOMS: atom_id res chain seq x y z
N MET A 1 4.66 6.91 6.94
CA MET A 1 5.34 5.76 6.33
C MET A 1 6.16 5.05 7.39
N ALA A 2 6.20 3.72 7.37
CA ALA A 2 6.93 2.90 8.32
C ALA A 2 7.50 1.66 7.61
N LEU A 3 8.63 1.14 8.11
CA LEU A 3 9.19 -0.13 7.68
C LEU A 3 8.86 -1.18 8.74
N VAL A 4 8.23 -2.27 8.33
CA VAL A 4 7.73 -3.29 9.25
C VAL A 4 8.34 -4.64 8.89
N ARG A 5 8.88 -5.34 9.89
CA ARG A 5 9.33 -6.73 9.70
C ARG A 5 8.14 -7.59 9.30
N ARG A 6 8.29 -8.38 8.22
CA ARG A 6 7.25 -9.31 7.76
C ARG A 6 6.74 -10.24 8.86
N SER A 7 7.61 -10.70 9.74
CA SER A 7 7.22 -11.55 10.87
C SER A 7 6.35 -10.81 11.90
N ALA A 8 6.62 -9.54 12.16
CA ALA A 8 5.81 -8.72 13.05
C ALA A 8 4.42 -8.47 12.45
N TRP A 9 4.36 -8.12 11.16
CA TRP A 9 3.12 -8.00 10.41
C TRP A 9 2.26 -9.26 10.49
N ALA A 10 2.86 -10.41 10.17
CA ALA A 10 2.16 -11.69 10.18
C ALA A 10 1.70 -12.09 11.58
N ALA A 11 2.47 -11.76 12.63
CA ALA A 11 2.13 -12.09 14.02
C ALA A 11 0.86 -11.39 14.51
N VAL A 12 0.54 -10.20 13.98
CA VAL A 12 -0.66 -9.42 14.36
C VAL A 12 -1.77 -9.45 13.32
N GLY A 13 -1.58 -10.17 12.20
CA GLY A 13 -2.58 -10.30 11.13
C GLY A 13 -2.69 -9.12 10.17
N GLY A 14 -1.78 -8.14 10.22
CA GLY A 14 -1.82 -6.96 9.34
C GLY A 14 -2.91 -5.93 9.70
N TYR A 15 -3.32 -5.14 8.71
CA TYR A 15 -4.35 -4.12 8.87
C TYR A 15 -5.75 -4.73 8.97
N ASP A 16 -6.57 -4.17 9.88
CA ASP A 16 -8.02 -4.33 9.80
C ASP A 16 -8.62 -3.13 9.09
N HIS A 17 -9.70 -3.37 8.35
CA HIS A 17 -10.50 -2.28 7.84
C HIS A 17 -11.22 -1.57 9.00
N ILE A 18 -10.98 -0.26 9.15
CA ILE A 18 -11.63 0.57 10.15
C ILE A 18 -12.45 1.64 9.46
N ARG A 19 -13.73 1.67 9.82
CA ARG A 19 -14.64 2.67 9.25
C ARG A 19 -14.18 4.05 9.69
N PHE A 20 -13.98 4.95 8.71
CA PHE A 20 -13.51 6.33 8.88
C PHE A 20 -11.99 6.50 9.09
N GLY A 21 -11.19 5.44 8.87
CA GLY A 21 -9.73 5.48 8.88
C GLY A 21 -9.10 4.92 10.16
N TRP A 22 -7.81 5.20 10.37
CA TRP A 22 -6.96 4.78 11.51
C TRP A 22 -6.53 3.30 11.51
N GLU A 23 -6.55 2.66 10.35
CA GLU A 23 -6.03 1.30 10.16
C GLU A 23 -4.57 1.17 10.61
N ASP A 24 -3.72 2.15 10.25
CA ASP A 24 -2.33 2.21 10.69
C ASP A 24 -2.21 2.24 12.22
N TYR A 25 -3.11 2.99 12.87
CA TYR A 25 -3.06 3.19 14.31
C TYR A 25 -3.50 1.94 15.10
N ASP A 26 -4.55 1.25 14.64
CA ASP A 26 -4.95 -0.07 15.15
C ASP A 26 -3.83 -1.10 14.95
N PHE A 27 -3.17 -1.08 13.79
CA PHE A 27 -2.02 -1.94 13.54
C PHE A 27 -0.88 -1.73 14.54
N TRP A 28 -0.54 -0.47 14.85
CA TRP A 28 0.46 -0.18 15.88
C TRP A 28 0.00 -0.64 17.27
N CYS A 29 -1.28 -0.50 17.61
CA CYS A 29 -1.82 -0.97 18.88
C CYS A 29 -1.69 -2.50 19.03
N LYS A 30 -1.99 -3.27 17.98
CA LYS A 30 -1.81 -4.73 17.98
C LYS A 30 -0.35 -5.14 18.20
N LEU A 31 0.60 -4.40 17.63
CA LEU A 31 2.02 -4.65 17.86
C LEU A 31 2.41 -4.40 19.33
N VAL A 32 1.91 -3.32 19.93
CA VAL A 32 2.13 -3.01 21.35
C VAL A 32 1.54 -4.08 22.27
N GLU A 33 0.36 -4.61 21.94
CA GLU A 33 -0.28 -5.70 22.70
C GLU A 33 0.53 -7.00 22.70
N GLN A 34 1.38 -7.19 21.69
CA GLN A 34 2.34 -8.30 21.62
C GLN A 34 3.73 -7.94 22.20
N GLY A 35 3.86 -6.79 22.87
CA GLY A 35 5.11 -6.31 23.43
C GLY A 35 6.16 -5.93 22.38
N MET A 36 5.72 -5.59 21.17
CA MET A 36 6.60 -5.11 20.10
C MET A 36 6.67 -3.58 20.09
N PHE A 37 7.83 -3.05 19.70
CA PHE A 37 8.09 -1.62 19.66
C PHE A 37 8.81 -1.26 18.35
N GLY A 38 8.56 -0.05 17.87
CA GLY A 38 9.26 0.55 16.73
C GLY A 38 10.29 1.58 17.19
N GLU A 39 11.21 1.92 16.28
CA GLU A 39 12.14 3.04 16.44
C GLU A 39 11.70 4.17 15.52
N GLN A 40 11.58 5.39 16.07
CA GLN A 40 11.29 6.57 15.27
C GLN A 40 12.58 7.04 14.58
N VAL A 41 12.55 7.06 13.25
CA VAL A 41 13.62 7.68 12.45
C VAL A 41 13.35 9.19 12.41
N ALA A 42 14.23 9.98 13.02
CA ALA A 42 14.12 11.44 13.13
C ALA A 42 14.53 12.16 11.82
N GLU A 43 14.03 11.69 10.69
CA GLU A 43 14.29 12.25 9.36
C GLU A 43 12.96 12.50 8.64
N VAL A 44 12.94 13.47 7.74
CA VAL A 44 11.79 13.67 6.86
C VAL A 44 11.84 12.59 5.78
N LEU A 45 11.08 11.51 6.01
CA LEU A 45 11.09 10.32 5.17
C LEU A 45 10.06 10.35 4.04
N ALA A 46 9.06 11.23 4.11
CA ALA A 46 8.05 11.39 3.08
C ALA A 46 7.41 12.77 3.19
N GLU A 47 7.09 13.36 2.06
CA GLU A 47 6.19 14.50 1.96
C GLU A 47 4.81 14.00 1.53
N TYR A 48 3.73 14.63 1.98
CA TYR A 48 2.39 14.24 1.55
C TYR A 48 1.57 15.48 1.17
N ARG A 49 0.90 15.41 0.02
CA ARG A 49 0.05 16.50 -0.44
C ARG A 49 -1.32 16.40 0.21
N VAL A 50 -1.68 17.41 1.00
CA VAL A 50 -3.02 17.54 1.55
C VAL A 50 -3.89 18.35 0.60
N HIS A 51 -4.95 17.73 0.07
CA HIS A 51 -6.01 18.43 -0.65
C HIS A 51 -7.21 18.70 0.29
N ASN A 52 -8.01 19.71 -0.03
CA ASN A 52 -9.19 20.08 0.77
C ASN A 52 -10.18 18.93 0.94
N ASP A 53 -10.29 18.06 -0.07
CA ASP A 53 -11.17 16.88 -0.05
C ASP A 53 -10.54 15.64 0.60
N SER A 54 -9.43 15.79 1.35
CA SER A 54 -8.77 14.65 1.98
C SER A 54 -9.71 13.90 2.92
N MET A 55 -9.55 12.58 3.00
CA MET A 55 -10.37 11.70 3.85
C MET A 55 -10.39 12.16 5.31
N LEU A 56 -9.26 12.70 5.80
CA LEU A 56 -9.18 13.31 7.13
C LEU A 56 -10.22 14.42 7.32
N ARG A 57 -10.33 15.35 6.37
CA ARG A 57 -11.23 16.51 6.47
C ARG A 57 -12.68 16.18 6.13
N SER A 58 -12.91 15.28 5.19
CA SER A 58 -14.24 14.96 4.67
C SER A 58 -14.93 13.81 5.39
N GLN A 59 -14.18 12.95 6.08
CA GLN A 59 -14.72 11.75 6.75
C GLN A 59 -14.27 11.63 8.21
N THR A 60 -12.97 11.65 8.50
CA THR A 60 -12.44 11.33 9.84
C THR A 60 -12.73 12.41 10.88
N ASP A 61 -12.42 13.69 10.58
CA ASP A 61 -12.61 14.82 11.49
C ASP A 61 -14.04 15.40 11.48
N VAL A 62 -14.97 14.72 10.80
CA VAL A 62 -16.40 15.01 10.97
C VAL A 62 -16.81 14.54 12.37
N ASN A 63 -17.22 15.48 13.25
CA ASN A 63 -17.48 15.26 14.68
C ASN A 63 -18.27 13.98 15.03
N ALA A 64 -19.25 13.59 14.20
CA ALA A 64 -20.02 12.36 14.42
C ALA A 64 -19.22 11.08 14.10
N ASN A 65 -18.41 11.10 13.04
CA ASN A 65 -17.58 9.98 12.62
C ASN A 65 -16.40 9.80 13.58
N LYS A 66 -15.75 10.89 14.00
CA LYS A 66 -14.66 10.86 14.98
C LYS A 66 -15.06 10.18 16.29
N ARG A 67 -16.25 10.49 16.83
CA ARG A 67 -16.77 9.82 18.03
C ARG A 67 -16.97 8.32 17.84
N ARG A 68 -17.48 7.90 16.67
CA ARG A 68 -17.69 6.47 16.34
C ARG A 68 -16.35 5.75 16.17
N LEU A 69 -15.39 6.39 15.52
CA LEU A 69 -14.04 5.88 15.35
C LEU A 69 -13.34 5.70 16.70
N LEU A 70 -13.37 6.72 17.57
CA LEU A 70 -12.81 6.64 18.91
C LEU A 70 -13.47 5.53 19.75
N ALA A 71 -14.79 5.35 19.65
CA ALA A 71 -15.48 4.27 20.34
C ALA A 71 -15.07 2.87 19.83
N ASP A 72 -14.86 2.72 18.51
CA ASP A 72 -14.37 1.46 17.94
C ASP A 72 -12.93 1.16 18.40
N ILE A 73 -12.04 2.14 18.32
CA ILE A 73 -10.64 2.01 18.74
C ILE A 73 -10.53 1.68 20.24
N HIS A 74 -11.30 2.34 21.11
CA HIS A 74 -11.32 1.99 22.54
C HIS A 74 -11.86 0.59 22.81
N ARG A 75 -12.82 0.11 22.01
CA ARG A 75 -13.34 -1.26 22.14
C ARG A 75 -12.30 -2.29 21.69
N ARG A 76 -11.57 -2.01 20.60
CA ARG A 76 -10.49 -2.85 20.09
C ARG A 76 -9.29 -2.88 21.04
N HIS A 77 -8.95 -1.74 21.63
CA HIS A 77 -7.78 -1.56 22.50
C HIS A 77 -8.16 -0.88 23.84
N PRO A 78 -8.74 -1.60 24.82
CA PRO A 78 -9.26 -1.01 26.06
C PRO A 78 -8.22 -0.33 26.96
N TRP A 79 -6.94 -0.67 26.78
CA TRP A 79 -5.82 -0.05 27.51
C TRP A 79 -5.51 1.37 27.00
N LEU A 80 -5.92 1.68 25.77
CA LEU A 80 -5.58 2.91 25.11
C LEU A 80 -6.44 4.08 25.62
N ARG A 81 -5.81 5.24 25.80
CA ARG A 81 -6.50 6.51 26.00
C ARG A 81 -6.02 7.51 24.96
N VAL A 82 -6.90 7.88 24.04
CA VAL A 82 -6.58 8.89 23.03
C VAL A 82 -6.83 10.28 23.62
N ALA A 83 -5.76 11.06 23.81
CA ALA A 83 -5.87 12.46 24.18
C ALA A 83 -6.16 13.32 22.94
N GLU A 84 -7.02 14.33 23.06
CA GLU A 84 -7.15 15.37 22.04
C GLU A 84 -5.95 16.32 22.17
N ALA A 85 -4.99 16.21 21.26
CA ALA A 85 -3.87 17.14 21.19
C ALA A 85 -4.15 18.25 20.17
N ASP A 86 -4.03 19.49 20.62
CA ASP A 86 -4.15 20.70 19.80
C ASP A 86 -2.79 20.97 19.14
N HIS A 87 -2.48 20.26 18.06
CA HIS A 87 -1.19 20.41 17.36
C HIS A 87 -1.42 20.81 15.90
N ALA A 88 -1.28 22.11 15.63
CA ALA A 88 -1.14 22.63 14.28
C ALA A 88 0.18 22.13 13.69
N LEU A 89 0.11 21.11 12.82
CA LEU A 89 1.23 20.71 11.99
C LEU A 89 1.48 21.82 10.96
N HIS A 90 2.66 22.43 11.01
CA HIS A 90 3.12 23.31 9.93
C HIS A 90 3.36 22.46 8.68
N PRO A 91 2.70 22.73 7.54
CA PRO A 91 3.01 22.04 6.31
C PRO A 91 4.43 22.44 5.86
N PRO A 92 5.29 21.47 5.48
CA PRO A 92 6.56 21.80 4.86
C PRO A 92 6.35 22.51 3.52
N ALA A 93 7.34 23.29 3.10
CA ALA A 93 7.35 23.97 1.80
C ALA A 93 7.37 22.92 0.67
N PRO A 94 6.69 23.17 -0.48
CA PRO A 94 6.66 22.23 -1.58
C PRO A 94 8.05 22.05 -2.20
N VAL A 95 8.49 20.81 -2.32
CA VAL A 95 9.68 20.45 -3.10
C VAL A 95 9.26 20.11 -4.53
N SER A 96 10.00 20.64 -5.51
CA SER A 96 9.79 20.39 -6.94
C SER A 96 10.31 19.00 -7.33
N ALA A 97 9.50 18.24 -8.07
CA ALA A 97 9.89 16.93 -8.60
C ALA A 97 11.04 17.06 -9.62
N ASP A 98 12.07 16.23 -9.47
CA ASP A 98 13.19 16.16 -10.42
C ASP A 98 12.80 15.48 -11.74
N ALA A 99 13.39 15.98 -12.83
CA ALA A 99 13.02 15.70 -14.22
C ALA A 99 13.55 14.37 -14.79
N SER A 100 14.07 13.45 -13.97
CA SER A 100 14.74 12.21 -14.41
C SER A 100 13.93 10.93 -14.17
N ALA A 101 12.62 11.02 -14.03
CA ALA A 101 11.78 9.87 -13.71
C ALA A 101 11.63 8.91 -14.91
N ASP A 102 11.59 7.61 -14.64
CA ASP A 102 11.48 6.56 -15.65
C ASP A 102 10.16 6.62 -16.43
N HIS A 103 10.14 6.10 -17.66
CA HIS A 103 8.93 6.08 -18.47
C HIS A 103 7.99 4.94 -18.05
N PRO A 104 6.66 5.09 -18.23
CA PRO A 104 5.73 3.98 -18.05
C PRO A 104 6.12 2.78 -18.92
N ARG A 105 5.99 1.56 -18.38
CA ARG A 105 6.23 0.33 -19.14
C ARG A 105 5.26 0.23 -20.31
N THR A 106 5.79 -0.19 -21.46
CA THR A 106 5.01 -0.61 -22.62
C THR A 106 4.20 -1.87 -22.29
N ALA A 107 3.24 -2.22 -23.15
CA ALA A 107 2.42 -3.42 -22.97
C ALA A 107 3.26 -4.71 -22.98
N GLU A 108 4.30 -4.76 -23.81
CA GLU A 108 5.22 -5.91 -23.89
C GLU A 108 6.07 -6.05 -22.63
N GLU A 109 6.65 -4.94 -22.14
CA GLU A 109 7.39 -4.92 -20.87
C GLU A 109 6.50 -5.29 -19.69
N GLN A 110 5.25 -4.84 -19.68
CA GLN A 110 4.28 -5.19 -18.64
C GLN A 110 3.91 -6.67 -18.67
N ALA A 111 3.78 -7.28 -19.86
CA ALA A 111 3.54 -8.71 -20.00
C ALA A 111 4.74 -9.54 -19.51
N ALA A 112 5.96 -9.18 -19.92
CA ALA A 112 7.19 -9.82 -19.44
C ALA A 112 7.35 -9.69 -17.91
N ARG A 113 6.96 -8.52 -17.37
CA ARG A 113 6.94 -8.28 -15.93
C ARG A 113 5.94 -9.18 -15.21
N LEU A 114 4.73 -9.35 -15.75
CA LEU A 114 3.73 -10.27 -15.21
C LEU A 114 4.25 -11.70 -15.15
N GLU A 115 4.87 -12.19 -16.23
CA GLU A 115 5.46 -13.54 -16.26
C GLU A 115 6.51 -13.73 -15.15
N ARG A 116 7.35 -12.72 -14.92
CA ARG A 116 8.37 -12.75 -13.86
C ARG A 116 7.79 -12.82 -12.46
N ILE A 117 6.71 -12.08 -12.18
CA ILE A 117 6.12 -12.03 -10.83
C ILE A 117 5.08 -13.13 -10.58
N LEU A 118 4.52 -13.75 -11.62
CA LEU A 118 3.46 -14.77 -11.52
C LEU A 118 3.77 -15.91 -10.52
N PRO A 119 4.99 -16.46 -10.43
CA PRO A 119 5.31 -17.51 -9.45
C PRO A 119 5.09 -17.08 -7.99
N HIS A 120 5.08 -15.78 -7.71
CA HIS A 120 4.92 -15.21 -6.39
C HIS A 120 3.47 -14.87 -6.04
N LEU A 121 2.58 -14.75 -7.03
CA LEU A 121 1.19 -14.35 -6.82
C LEU A 121 0.36 -15.50 -6.25
N ARG A 122 -0.46 -15.21 -5.24
CA ARG A 122 -1.50 -16.11 -4.70
C ARG A 122 -2.87 -15.49 -4.84
N CYS A 123 -3.87 -16.36 -4.79
CA CYS A 123 -5.26 -15.96 -4.72
C CYS A 123 -5.52 -15.26 -3.38
N PRO A 124 -5.97 -14.00 -3.36
CA PRO A 124 -6.18 -13.25 -2.10
C PRO A 124 -7.29 -13.87 -1.23
N GLN A 125 -8.12 -14.76 -1.78
CA GLN A 125 -9.18 -15.44 -1.04
C GLN A 125 -8.82 -16.85 -0.55
N THR A 126 -7.85 -17.53 -1.17
CA THR A 126 -7.54 -18.94 -0.86
C THR A 126 -6.07 -19.20 -0.56
N GLY A 127 -5.19 -18.22 -0.80
CA GLY A 127 -3.74 -18.38 -0.66
C GLY A 127 -3.10 -19.34 -1.65
N GLN A 128 -3.86 -19.89 -2.61
CA GLN A 128 -3.34 -20.84 -3.59
C GLN A 128 -2.60 -20.15 -4.74
N PRO A 129 -1.59 -20.78 -5.35
CA PRO A 129 -0.89 -20.24 -6.52
C PRO A 129 -1.82 -19.89 -7.68
N LEU A 130 -1.53 -18.76 -8.33
CA LEU A 130 -2.22 -18.31 -9.53
C LEU A 130 -1.46 -18.71 -10.80
N ALA A 131 -2.21 -18.93 -11.88
CA ALA A 131 -1.67 -19.17 -13.21
C ALA A 131 -2.47 -18.41 -14.27
N LEU A 132 -1.85 -18.08 -15.40
CA LEU A 132 -2.54 -17.48 -16.54
C LEU A 132 -3.62 -18.43 -17.07
N ARG A 133 -4.84 -17.90 -17.22
CA ARG A 133 -6.06 -18.60 -17.62
C ARG A 133 -6.89 -17.66 -18.51
N GLY A 134 -6.82 -17.85 -19.83
CA GLY A 134 -7.51 -16.96 -20.78
C GLY A 134 -6.98 -15.53 -20.68
N ALA A 135 -7.89 -14.56 -20.48
CA ALA A 135 -7.54 -13.14 -20.35
C ALA A 135 -7.20 -12.70 -18.91
N GLY A 136 -7.05 -13.64 -17.97
CA GLY A 136 -6.87 -13.37 -16.55
C GLY A 136 -5.95 -14.36 -15.85
N LEU A 137 -5.93 -14.30 -14.52
CA LEU A 137 -5.33 -15.30 -13.65
C LEU A 137 -6.42 -16.19 -13.05
N GLY A 138 -6.07 -17.43 -12.69
CA GLY A 138 -6.97 -18.34 -11.99
C GLY A 138 -6.23 -19.37 -11.16
N VAL A 139 -6.97 -19.99 -10.25
CA VAL A 139 -6.47 -21.10 -9.42
C VAL A 139 -6.75 -22.43 -10.11
N ALA A 140 -5.77 -23.34 -10.11
CA ALA A 140 -5.94 -24.67 -10.70
C ALA A 140 -7.13 -25.42 -10.06
N GLY A 141 -8.03 -25.94 -10.89
CA GLY A 141 -9.22 -26.67 -10.43
C GLY A 141 -10.33 -25.81 -9.81
N SER A 142 -10.21 -24.47 -9.87
CA SER A 142 -11.23 -23.53 -9.41
C SER A 142 -11.88 -22.81 -10.60
N ALA A 143 -13.15 -22.43 -10.45
CA ALA A 143 -13.83 -21.52 -11.36
C ALA A 143 -13.49 -20.03 -11.07
N LYS A 144 -12.78 -19.73 -9.98
CA LYS A 144 -12.39 -18.35 -9.64
C LYS A 144 -11.35 -17.82 -10.61
N SER A 145 -11.61 -16.62 -11.12
CA SER A 145 -10.71 -15.86 -12.01
C SER A 145 -10.49 -14.45 -11.49
N TRP A 146 -9.34 -13.90 -11.88
CA TRP A 146 -8.89 -12.56 -11.54
C TRP A 146 -8.52 -11.83 -12.83
N PRO A 147 -9.16 -10.70 -13.17
CA PRO A 147 -8.93 -10.04 -14.46
C PRO A 147 -7.55 -9.36 -14.50
N LEU A 148 -7.09 -9.07 -15.72
CA LEU A 148 -5.98 -8.14 -15.93
C LEU A 148 -6.56 -6.77 -16.32
N ALA A 149 -6.15 -5.71 -15.65
CA ALA A 149 -6.41 -4.33 -16.05
C ALA A 149 -5.11 -3.70 -16.57
N HIS A 150 -5.09 -3.25 -17.83
CA HIS A 150 -3.87 -2.76 -18.49
C HIS A 150 -2.68 -3.74 -18.36
N GLY A 151 -2.93 -5.04 -18.48
CA GLY A 151 -1.91 -6.09 -18.33
C GLY A 151 -1.46 -6.36 -16.88
N ARG A 152 -2.11 -5.76 -15.88
CA ARG A 152 -1.79 -5.93 -14.45
C ARG A 152 -2.86 -6.74 -13.75
N PRO A 153 -2.51 -7.77 -12.97
CA PRO A 153 -3.49 -8.57 -12.25
C PRO A 153 -4.23 -7.75 -11.20
N VAL A 154 -5.57 -7.86 -11.25
CA VAL A 154 -6.47 -7.30 -10.25
C VAL A 154 -6.73 -8.35 -9.19
N LEU A 155 -5.99 -8.27 -8.09
CA LEU A 155 -6.05 -9.19 -6.94
C LEU A 155 -6.66 -8.49 -5.71
N PHE A 156 -7.63 -7.62 -5.95
CA PHE A 156 -8.41 -6.94 -4.93
C PHE A 156 -9.88 -7.38 -5.09
N PRO A 157 -10.38 -8.28 -4.21
CA PRO A 157 -11.78 -8.70 -4.24
C PRO A 157 -12.73 -7.50 -4.11
N GLY A 158 -13.58 -7.29 -5.11
CA GLY A 158 -14.56 -6.20 -5.11
C GLY A 158 -14.02 -4.85 -5.56
N LEU A 159 -12.77 -4.77 -6.03
CA LEU A 159 -12.30 -3.60 -6.76
C LEU A 159 -13.13 -3.47 -8.04
N GLY A 160 -13.80 -2.32 -8.21
CA GLY A 160 -14.49 -1.96 -9.43
C GLY A 160 -13.50 -1.66 -10.56
N GLU A 161 -13.84 -0.71 -11.43
CA GLU A 161 -12.89 -0.23 -12.43
C GLU A 161 -11.74 0.52 -11.75
N PRO A 162 -10.48 0.07 -11.90
CA PRO A 162 -9.36 0.71 -11.24
C PRO A 162 -9.13 2.09 -11.84
N ARG A 163 -8.85 3.07 -10.98
CA ARG A 163 -8.46 4.41 -11.42
C ARG A 163 -7.14 4.34 -12.18
N VAL A 164 -7.08 4.96 -13.35
CA VAL A 164 -5.85 5.13 -14.12
C VAL A 164 -5.28 6.52 -13.87
N MET A 165 -4.02 6.57 -13.46
CA MET A 165 -3.29 7.80 -13.18
C MET A 165 -2.52 8.26 -14.43
N PRO A 166 -2.30 9.57 -14.61
CA PRO A 166 -1.50 10.08 -15.73
C PRO A 166 -0.13 9.43 -15.78
N GLY A 167 0.36 9.13 -17.00
CA GLY A 167 1.64 8.44 -17.18
C GLY A 167 2.84 9.25 -16.68
N ASP A 168 2.74 10.58 -16.68
CA ASP A 168 3.71 11.55 -16.16
C ASP A 168 3.59 11.77 -14.64
N HIS A 169 2.63 11.12 -13.97
CA HIS A 169 2.51 11.21 -12.52
C HIS A 169 3.72 10.56 -11.84
N VAL A 170 4.36 11.33 -10.95
CA VAL A 170 5.44 10.89 -10.08
C VAL A 170 4.98 11.09 -8.63
N SER A 171 5.02 10.00 -7.86
CA SER A 171 4.79 10.01 -6.42
C SER A 171 6.03 10.51 -5.69
N ASN A 172 5.92 10.80 -4.39
CA ASN A 172 7.05 11.28 -3.62
C ASN A 172 8.20 10.28 -3.64
N GLU A 173 9.42 10.79 -3.62
CA GLU A 173 10.60 9.93 -3.59
C GLU A 173 10.62 9.05 -2.35
N LEU A 174 11.10 7.82 -2.54
CA LEU A 174 11.42 6.96 -1.41
C LEU A 174 12.60 7.58 -0.65
N PRO A 175 12.56 7.60 0.68
CA PRO A 175 13.66 8.12 1.47
C PRO A 175 14.92 7.28 1.24
N GLN A 176 16.08 7.92 1.38
CA GLN A 176 17.38 7.31 1.11
C GLN A 176 17.55 5.97 1.84
N ARG A 177 17.04 5.84 3.06
CA ARG A 177 17.09 4.58 3.81
C ARG A 177 16.29 3.45 3.15
N ALA A 178 15.11 3.74 2.60
CA ALA A 178 14.31 2.77 1.87
C ALA A 178 15.01 2.36 0.55
N LEU A 179 15.60 3.33 -0.15
CA LEU A 179 16.40 3.06 -1.36
C LEU A 179 17.59 2.14 -1.06
N GLN A 180 18.35 2.40 0.01
CA GLN A 180 19.45 1.53 0.44
C GLN A 180 18.97 0.12 0.76
N LEU A 181 17.83 -0.02 1.43
CA LEU A 181 17.26 -1.33 1.75
C LEU A 181 16.85 -2.09 0.49
N ILE A 182 16.25 -1.40 -0.48
CA ILE A 182 15.96 -1.97 -1.79
C ILE A 182 17.26 -2.45 -2.42
N GLU A 183 18.27 -1.59 -2.55
CA GLU A 183 19.54 -1.90 -3.22
C GLU A 183 20.32 -3.04 -2.54
N GLN A 184 20.20 -3.20 -1.23
CA GLN A 184 20.86 -4.25 -0.45
C GLN A 184 20.08 -5.56 -0.37
N THR A 185 18.84 -5.61 -0.88
CA THR A 185 18.01 -6.81 -0.84
C THR A 185 18.19 -7.64 -2.10
N ASP A 186 18.77 -8.84 -1.97
CA ASP A 186 18.96 -9.77 -3.10
C ASP A 186 17.65 -10.39 -3.62
N GLY A 187 16.62 -10.42 -2.76
CA GLY A 187 15.31 -11.00 -3.05
C GLY A 187 14.28 -9.99 -3.55
N LEU A 188 13.04 -10.44 -3.73
CA LEU A 188 11.94 -9.55 -4.05
C LEU A 188 11.60 -8.63 -2.87
N VAL A 189 11.44 -7.36 -3.16
CA VAL A 189 10.90 -6.33 -2.27
C VAL A 189 9.46 -6.06 -2.69
N LEU A 190 8.54 -5.97 -1.73
CA LEU A 190 7.17 -5.53 -1.99
C LEU A 190 7.04 -4.09 -1.53
N ASN A 191 6.67 -3.21 -2.43
CA ASN A 191 6.39 -1.80 -2.16
C ASN A 191 4.88 -1.56 -2.25
N LEU A 192 4.29 -1.14 -1.14
CA LEU A 192 2.85 -0.94 -1.01
C LEU A 192 2.51 0.55 -1.16
N SER A 193 1.44 0.84 -1.90
CA SER A 193 0.93 2.21 -2.10
C SER A 193 1.90 3.14 -2.85
N ALA A 194 2.61 2.59 -3.85
CA ALA A 194 3.75 3.25 -4.48
C ALA A 194 3.77 3.21 -6.02
N GLY A 195 2.63 3.01 -6.68
CA GLY A 195 2.61 2.78 -8.14
C GLY A 195 3.30 3.87 -9.00
N GLY A 196 3.48 5.09 -8.46
CA GLY A 196 4.10 6.23 -9.12
C GLY A 196 5.57 6.50 -8.80
N SER A 197 6.34 5.53 -8.27
CA SER A 197 7.78 5.69 -7.98
C SER A 197 8.55 6.36 -9.13
N ALA A 198 9.46 7.29 -8.84
CA ALA A 198 10.28 7.97 -9.85
C ALA A 198 11.23 7.02 -10.60
N ARG A 199 11.74 6.00 -9.91
CA ARG A 199 12.66 4.98 -10.44
C ARG A 199 12.03 3.60 -10.33
N ALA A 200 12.15 2.79 -11.38
CA ALA A 200 11.78 1.38 -11.36
C ALA A 200 12.96 0.51 -10.87
N PHE A 201 12.64 -0.53 -10.11
CA PHE A 201 13.61 -1.55 -9.68
C PHE A 201 13.14 -2.92 -10.13
N ASP A 202 14.07 -3.73 -10.61
CA ASP A 202 13.74 -5.04 -11.16
C ASP A 202 13.24 -6.04 -10.12
N HIS A 203 13.72 -5.93 -8.89
CA HIS A 203 13.35 -6.80 -7.79
C HIS A 203 12.29 -6.18 -6.87
N VAL A 204 11.73 -5.01 -7.20
CA VAL A 204 10.62 -4.41 -6.43
C VAL A 204 9.30 -4.69 -7.12
N ILE A 205 8.35 -5.34 -6.44
CA ILE A 205 6.96 -5.47 -6.86
C ILE A 205 6.18 -4.26 -6.33
N GLU A 206 5.61 -3.47 -7.23
CA GLU A 206 4.78 -2.31 -6.89
C GLU A 206 3.30 -2.73 -6.79
N ALA A 207 2.74 -2.71 -5.59
CA ALA A 207 1.34 -3.04 -5.33
C ALA A 207 0.53 -1.80 -4.94
N GLU A 208 -0.61 -1.60 -5.61
CA GLU A 208 -1.38 -0.36 -5.50
C GLU A 208 -2.87 -0.60 -5.76
N PHE A 209 -3.76 0.31 -5.35
CA PHE A 209 -5.19 0.22 -5.68
C PHE A 209 -5.55 0.83 -7.05
N ALA A 210 -4.63 1.61 -7.63
CA ALA A 210 -4.76 2.32 -8.89
C ALA A 210 -3.62 1.98 -9.86
N VAL A 211 -3.87 2.20 -11.15
CA VAL A 211 -2.88 1.99 -12.22
C VAL A 211 -2.03 3.24 -12.35
N PHE A 212 -0.78 3.13 -11.93
CA PHE A 212 0.28 4.10 -12.18
C PHE A 212 1.34 3.50 -13.10
N ARG A 213 2.38 4.28 -13.42
CA ARG A 213 3.46 3.91 -14.35
C ARG A 213 4.14 2.57 -14.03
N HIS A 214 4.41 2.30 -12.76
CA HIS A 214 5.17 1.13 -12.33
C HIS A 214 4.35 0.07 -11.61
N THR A 215 3.04 0.30 -11.40
CA THR A 215 2.13 -0.67 -10.77
C THR A 215 2.27 -2.03 -11.43
N ASP A 216 2.60 -3.05 -10.64
CA ASP A 216 2.70 -4.43 -11.08
C ASP A 216 1.43 -5.20 -10.77
N VAL A 217 0.85 -4.98 -9.58
CA VAL A 217 -0.32 -5.69 -9.07
C VAL A 217 -1.31 -4.69 -8.50
N LEU A 218 -2.58 -4.82 -8.89
CA LEU A 218 -3.66 -4.09 -8.24
C LEU A 218 -4.13 -4.92 -7.04
N ALA A 219 -3.80 -4.50 -5.83
CA ALA A 219 -4.01 -5.30 -4.62
C ALA A 219 -4.56 -4.48 -3.47
N ASP A 220 -5.21 -5.19 -2.55
CA ASP A 220 -5.58 -4.67 -1.26
C ASP A 220 -4.47 -4.95 -0.23
N ALA A 221 -3.97 -3.91 0.44
CA ALA A 221 -2.95 -4.06 1.48
C ALA A 221 -3.44 -4.88 2.69
N HIS A 222 -4.76 -5.01 2.88
CA HIS A 222 -5.35 -5.85 3.94
C HIS A 222 -5.20 -7.36 3.65
N ALA A 223 -5.06 -7.76 2.38
CA ALA A 223 -5.01 -9.17 1.98
C ALA A 223 -4.00 -9.37 0.85
N LEU A 224 -2.72 -9.26 1.19
CA LEU A 224 -1.63 -9.36 0.21
C LEU A 224 -1.63 -10.72 -0.50
N PRO A 225 -1.74 -10.73 -1.84
CA PRO A 225 -1.70 -11.94 -2.65
C PRO A 225 -0.27 -12.48 -2.81
#